data_AF-A0A7Y6IMK1-F1
#
_entry.id   AF-A0A7Y6IMK1-F1
#
_cell.length_a   1.000
_cell.length_b   1.000
_cell.length_c   1.000
_cell.angle_alpha   90.00
_cell.angle_beta   90.00
_cell.angle_gamma   90.00
#
_symmetry.space_group_name_H-M   'P 1'
#
loop_
_entity.id
_entity.type
_entity.pdbx_description
1 polymer ?
#
loop_
_entity_poly.entity_id
_entity_poly.type
_entity_poly.pdbx_seq_one_letter_code
_entity_poly.pdbx_strand_id
1 'polypeptide(L)'
;MAKNPNDYLDDRVKIHFGNMDLAYEDLKKVITELDKATDDLYKDLYNELSEIWVGGARDWFEDKKREWNEHEVRMGQQLFNAAQVVQIANGNYRNAEKRNIAIWSD
;
A
#
# COMPACT_ATOMS: atom_id res chain seq x y z
N MET A 1 -40.16 8.21 -7.36
CA MET A 1 -39.14 8.30 -8.41
C MET A 1 -38.21 7.11 -8.27
N ALA A 2 -38.09 6.27 -9.30
CA ALA A 2 -37.11 5.19 -9.31
C ALA A 2 -35.73 5.77 -9.64
N LYS A 3 -34.69 5.40 -8.90
CA LYS A 3 -33.30 5.81 -9.18
C LYS A 3 -32.86 5.30 -10.56
N ASN A 4 -32.06 6.09 -11.26
CA ASN A 4 -31.53 5.72 -12.57
C ASN A 4 -30.56 4.54 -12.39
N PRO A 5 -30.60 3.49 -13.23
CA PRO A 5 -29.62 2.38 -13.20
C PRO A 5 -28.15 2.82 -13.16
N ASN A 6 -27.84 3.98 -13.74
CA ASN A 6 -26.49 4.56 -13.73
C ASN A 6 -26.06 5.04 -12.34
N ASP A 7 -26.99 5.47 -11.48
CA ASP A 7 -26.69 5.93 -10.11
C ASP A 7 -26.11 4.78 -9.27
N TYR A 8 -26.58 3.55 -9.49
CA TYR A 8 -26.09 2.36 -8.78
C TYR A 8 -24.70 1.92 -9.26
N LEU A 9 -24.31 2.24 -10.48
CA LEU A 9 -22.97 1.95 -11.00
C LEU A 9 -21.95 2.96 -10.44
N ASP A 10 -22.29 4.25 -10.45
CA ASP A 10 -21.47 5.32 -9.87
C ASP A 10 -21.21 5.09 -8.37
N ASP A 11 -22.26 4.82 -7.59
CA ASP A 11 -22.13 4.55 -6.15
C ASP A 11 -21.20 3.36 -5.87
N ARG A 12 -21.34 2.25 -6.62
CA ARG A 12 -20.46 1.07 -6.46
C ARG A 12 -19.02 1.39 -6.80
N VAL A 13 -18.78 2.09 -7.90
CA VAL A 13 -17.43 2.45 -8.34
C VAL A 13 -16.73 3.37 -7.33
N LYS A 14 -17.44 4.38 -6.80
CA LYS A 14 -16.95 5.24 -5.71
C LYS A 14 -16.60 4.45 -4.45
N ILE A 15 -17.46 3.52 -4.03
CA ILE A 15 -17.21 2.65 -2.87
C ILE A 15 -15.96 1.79 -3.11
N HIS A 16 -15.84 1.17 -4.28
CA HIS A 16 -14.68 0.33 -4.60
C HIS A 16 -13.36 1.11 -4.57
N PHE A 17 -13.32 2.33 -5.12
CA PHE A 17 -12.12 3.17 -5.07
C PHE A 17 -11.80 3.68 -3.67
N GLY A 18 -12.81 4.10 -2.89
CA GLY A 18 -12.60 4.49 -1.49
C GLY A 18 -12.01 3.34 -0.65
N ASN A 19 -12.46 2.11 -0.87
CA ASN A 19 -11.91 0.92 -0.21
C ASN A 19 -10.46 0.64 -0.64
N MET A 20 -10.08 0.95 -1.88
CA MET A 20 -8.69 0.81 -2.36
C MET A 20 -7.76 1.83 -1.72
N ASP A 21 -8.18 3.09 -1.59
CA ASP A 21 -7.39 4.13 -0.91
C ASP A 21 -7.16 3.77 0.57
N LEU A 22 -8.19 3.25 1.25
CA LEU A 22 -8.07 2.74 2.62
C LEU A 22 -7.10 1.55 2.71
N ALA A 23 -7.22 0.58 1.81
CA ALA A 23 -6.33 -0.57 1.78
C ALA A 23 -4.87 -0.17 1.54
N TYR A 24 -4.61 0.85 0.72
CA TYR A 24 -3.28 1.39 0.50
C TYR A 24 -2.69 2.02 1.77
N GLU A 25 -3.45 2.86 2.48
CA GLU A 25 -3.00 3.47 3.73
C GLU A 25 -2.80 2.44 4.84
N ASP A 26 -3.62 1.40 4.89
CA ASP A 26 -3.43 0.31 5.85
C ASP A 26 -2.19 -0.54 5.53
N LEU A 27 -1.94 -0.88 4.25
CA LEU A 27 -0.76 -1.66 3.89
C LEU A 27 0.54 -0.85 4.12
N LYS A 28 0.52 0.47 3.91
CA LYS A 28 1.63 1.34 4.30
C LYS A 28 1.94 1.24 5.79
N LYS A 29 0.93 1.30 6.66
CA LYS A 29 1.12 1.16 8.11
C LYS A 29 1.75 -0.18 8.44
N VAL A 30 1.25 -1.27 7.85
CA VAL A 30 1.80 -2.62 8.06
C VAL A 30 3.28 -2.70 7.69
N ILE A 31 3.68 -2.11 6.55
CA ILE A 31 5.10 -2.07 6.14
C ILE A 31 5.94 -1.26 7.14
N THR A 32 5.44 -0.11 7.60
CA THR A 32 6.15 0.70 8.61
C THR A 32 6.26 -0.01 9.96
N GLU A 33 5.22 -0.76 10.37
CA GLU A 33 5.24 -1.55 11.59
C GLU A 33 6.23 -2.72 11.49
N LEU A 34 6.36 -3.34 10.31
CA LEU A 34 7.34 -4.40 10.05
C LEU A 34 8.78 -3.88 10.16
N ASP A 35 9.08 -2.73 9.55
CA ASP A 35 10.39 -2.07 9.63
C ASP A 35 10.76 -1.80 11.08
N LYS A 36 9.84 -1.18 11.82
CA LYS A 36 10.03 -0.90 13.25
C LYS A 36 10.25 -2.16 14.09
N ALA A 37 9.45 -3.21 13.88
CA ALA A 37 9.57 -4.45 14.63
C ALA A 37 10.93 -5.12 14.38
N THR A 38 11.42 -5.06 13.14
CA THR A 38 12.73 -5.58 12.75
C THR A 38 13.87 -4.79 13.36
N ASP A 39 13.75 -3.46 13.41
CA ASP A 39 14.71 -2.57 14.05
C ASP A 39 14.75 -2.75 15.57
N ASP A 40 13.60 -2.91 16.20
CA ASP A 40 13.51 -3.14 17.64
C ASP A 40 14.08 -4.52 18.01
N LEU A 41 13.81 -5.56 17.22
CA LEU A 41 14.46 -6.87 17.37
C LEU A 41 15.99 -6.75 17.30
N TYR A 42 16.52 -5.98 16.35
CA TYR A 42 17.97 -5.75 16.25
C TYR A 42 18.53 -5.10 17.53
N LYS A 43 17.85 -4.08 18.05
CA LYS A 43 18.27 -3.39 19.28
C LYS A 43 18.25 -4.30 20.48
N ASP A 44 17.18 -5.07 20.66
CA ASP A 44 17.03 -5.99 21.78
C ASP A 44 18.14 -7.04 21.78
N LEU A 45 18.39 -7.61 20.61
CA LEU A 45 19.47 -8.56 20.40
C LEU A 45 20.86 -7.98 20.67
N TYR A 46 21.12 -6.75 20.22
CA TYR A 46 22.36 -6.05 20.57
C TYR A 46 22.47 -5.83 22.08
N ASN A 47 21.41 -5.39 22.73
CA ASN A 47 21.41 -5.10 24.17
C ASN A 47 21.62 -6.36 25.01
N GLU A 48 20.94 -7.46 24.68
CA GLU A 48 21.00 -8.71 25.43
C GLU A 48 22.29 -9.49 25.20
N LEU A 49 22.83 -9.43 23.97
CA LEU A 49 23.88 -10.34 23.54
C LEU A 49 25.17 -9.62 23.16
N SER A 50 25.30 -8.29 23.28
CA SER A 50 26.46 -7.50 22.80
C SER A 50 27.84 -8.08 23.08
N GLU A 51 28.06 -8.74 24.23
CA GLU A 51 29.35 -9.34 24.59
C GLU A 51 29.68 -10.65 23.85
N ILE A 52 28.65 -11.36 23.37
CA ILE A 52 28.73 -12.68 22.71
C ILE A 52 28.20 -12.66 21.26
N TRP A 53 27.49 -11.61 20.88
CA TRP A 53 27.03 -11.27 19.54
C TRP A 53 28.20 -10.66 18.78
N VAL A 54 29.09 -11.52 18.29
CA VAL A 54 30.25 -11.12 17.49
C VAL A 54 30.49 -12.11 16.35
N GLY A 55 31.10 -11.64 15.27
CA GLY A 55 31.42 -12.48 14.10
C GLY A 55 30.19 -12.98 13.36
N GLY A 56 30.21 -14.24 12.92
CA GLY A 56 29.27 -14.76 11.91
C GLY A 56 27.78 -14.68 12.27
N ALA A 57 27.41 -14.70 13.56
CA ALA A 57 26.01 -14.54 13.95
C ALA A 57 25.51 -13.10 13.73
N ARG A 58 26.34 -12.10 14.04
CA ARG A 58 26.07 -10.69 13.73
C ARG A 58 25.95 -10.49 12.23
N ASP A 59 26.96 -10.96 11.49
CA ASP A 59 27.03 -10.75 10.05
C ASP A 59 25.82 -11.39 9.35
N TRP A 60 25.41 -12.59 9.78
CA TRP A 60 24.21 -13.24 9.27
C TRP A 60 22.94 -12.43 9.53
N PHE A 61 22.79 -11.86 10.74
CA PHE A 61 21.62 -11.05 11.06
C PHE A 61 21.61 -9.73 10.28
N GLU A 62 22.76 -9.07 10.11
CA GLU A 62 22.89 -7.87 9.29
C GLU A 62 22.52 -8.14 7.82
N ASP A 63 22.95 -9.29 7.30
CA ASP A 63 22.57 -9.73 5.96
C ASP A 63 21.06 -9.95 5.85
N LYS A 64 20.43 -10.58 6.85
CA LYS A 64 18.97 -10.73 6.89
C LYS A 64 18.22 -9.42 7.03
N LYS A 65 18.72 -8.51 7.86
CA LYS A 65 18.18 -7.15 7.96
C LYS A 65 18.22 -6.44 6.61
N ARG A 66 19.35 -6.51 5.90
CA ARG A 66 19.47 -5.93 4.55
C ARG A 66 18.44 -6.54 3.59
N GLU A 67 18.28 -7.87 3.57
CA GLU A 67 17.28 -8.55 2.74
C GLU A 67 15.85 -8.05 3.04
N TRP A 68 15.48 -7.95 4.32
CA TRP A 68 14.16 -7.46 4.73
C TRP A 68 13.90 -6.02 4.31
N ASN A 69 14.87 -5.13 4.54
CA ASN A 69 14.76 -3.73 4.12
C ASN A 69 14.57 -3.61 2.60
N GLU A 70 15.25 -4.43 1.81
CA GLU A 70 15.02 -4.48 0.37
C GLU A 70 13.60 -4.95 0.01
N HIS A 71 13.07 -5.94 0.73
CA HIS A 71 11.70 -6.41 0.53
C HIS A 71 10.68 -5.32 0.87
N GLU A 72 10.88 -4.57 1.95
CA GLU A 72 10.03 -3.46 2.36
C GLU A 72 10.01 -2.34 1.32
N VAL A 73 11.17 -1.95 0.79
CA VAL A 73 11.26 -0.98 -0.31
C VAL A 73 10.50 -1.48 -1.54
N ARG A 74 10.67 -2.76 -1.92
CA ARG A 74 9.94 -3.37 -3.04
C ARG A 74 8.43 -3.35 -2.82
N MET A 75 7.96 -3.69 -1.62
CA MET A 75 6.54 -3.64 -1.26
C MET A 75 5.98 -2.22 -1.33
N GLY A 76 6.72 -1.23 -0.80
CA GLY A 76 6.36 0.18 -0.88
C GLY A 76 6.23 0.67 -2.33
N GLN A 77 7.17 0.28 -3.20
CA GLN A 77 7.11 0.65 -4.62
C GLN A 77 5.92 0.00 -5.35
N GLN A 78 5.65 -1.29 -5.10
CA GLN A 78 4.51 -1.99 -5.68
C GLN A 78 3.18 -1.36 -5.26
N LEU A 79 3.06 -1.00 -3.98
CA LEU A 79 1.91 -0.27 -3.45
C LEU A 79 1.71 1.08 -4.13
N PHE A 80 2.79 1.86 -4.24
CA PHE A 80 2.73 3.16 -4.88
C PHE A 80 2.27 3.05 -6.35
N ASN A 81 2.84 2.08 -7.09
CA ASN A 81 2.44 1.81 -8.47
C ASN A 81 0.96 1.41 -8.57
N ALA A 82 0.48 0.55 -7.66
CA ALA A 82 -0.93 0.16 -7.60
C ALA A 82 -1.84 1.37 -7.35
N ALA A 83 -1.49 2.24 -6.40
CA ALA A 83 -2.24 3.46 -6.12
C ALA A 83 -2.31 4.39 -7.34
N GLN A 84 -1.21 4.57 -8.08
CA GLN A 84 -1.20 5.38 -9.30
C GLN A 84 -2.12 4.79 -10.38
N VAL A 85 -2.10 3.48 -10.59
CA VAL A 85 -2.98 2.81 -11.55
C VAL A 85 -4.44 3.02 -11.19
N VAL A 86 -4.79 2.90 -9.90
CA VAL A 86 -6.16 3.15 -9.40
C VAL A 86 -6.58 4.60 -9.64
N GLN A 87 -5.71 5.57 -9.37
CA GLN A 87 -5.99 6.99 -9.62
C GLN A 87 -6.22 7.29 -11.10
N ILE A 88 -5.41 6.72 -11.99
CA ILE A 88 -5.57 6.85 -13.44
C ILE A 88 -6.90 6.24 -13.89
N ALA A 89 -7.22 5.03 -13.40
CA ALA A 89 -8.48 4.36 -13.71
C ALA A 89 -9.70 5.18 -13.25
N ASN A 90 -9.64 5.77 -12.05
CA ASN A 90 -10.68 6.66 -11.52
C ASN A 90 -10.85 7.92 -12.39
N GLY A 91 -9.74 8.59 -12.74
CA GLY A 91 -9.77 9.76 -13.64
C GLY A 91 -10.37 9.44 -15.01
N ASN A 92 -9.99 8.31 -15.61
CA ASN A 92 -10.53 7.85 -16.89
C ASN A 92 -12.03 7.55 -16.80
N TYR A 93 -12.47 6.88 -15.72
CA TYR A 93 -13.88 6.57 -15.48
C TYR A 93 -14.72 7.85 -15.34
N ARG A 94 -14.32 8.78 -14.47
CA ARG A 94 -15.05 10.05 -14.26
C ARG A 94 -15.15 10.89 -15.55
N ASN A 95 -14.11 10.86 -16.38
CA ASN A 95 -14.12 11.54 -17.68
C ASN A 95 -15.05 10.84 -18.69
N ALA A 96 -15.09 9.51 -18.71
CA ALA A 96 -16.02 8.75 -19.52
C ALA A 96 -17.48 8.98 -19.10
N GLU A 97 -17.75 9.02 -17.80
CA GLU A 97 -19.07 9.29 -17.25
C GLU A 97 -19.57 10.69 -17.58
N LYS A 98 -18.74 11.73 -17.39
CA LYS A 98 -19.08 13.10 -17.81
C LYS A 98 -19.44 13.19 -19.29
N ARG A 99 -18.69 12.48 -20.15
CA ARG A 99 -18.98 12.42 -21.59
C ARG A 99 -20.29 11.71 -21.88
N ASN A 100 -20.54 10.58 -21.23
CA ASN A 100 -21.80 9.87 -21.40
C ASN A 100 -22.99 10.73 -20.96
N ILE A 101 -22.93 11.36 -19.78
CA ILE A 101 -23.99 12.26 -19.31
C ILE A 101 -24.25 13.36 -20.34
N ALA A 102 -23.19 13.99 -20.86
CA ALA A 102 -23.32 15.05 -21.86
C ALA A 102 -23.98 14.59 -23.18
N ILE A 103 -23.85 13.30 -23.56
CA ILE A 103 -24.50 12.72 -24.74
C ILE A 103 -25.99 12.46 -24.50
N TRP A 104 -26.40 12.17 -23.26
CA TRP A 104 -27.79 11.86 -22.90
C TRP A 104 -28.59 13.07 -22.41
N SER A 105 -27.95 14.23 -22.22
CA SER A 105 -28.57 15.47 -21.77
C SER A 105 -28.74 16.54 -22.88
N ASP A 106 -28.47 16.18 -24.13
CA ASP A 106 -28.88 16.89 -25.35
C ASP A 106 -30.07 16.15 -25.99
#